data_AF-A0A5D2XQS5-F1
#
_entry.id   AF-A0A5D2XQS5-F1
#
_cell.length_a   1.000
_cell.length_b   1.000
_cell.length_c   1.000
_cell.angle_alpha   90.00
_cell.angle_beta   90.00
_cell.angle_gamma   90.00
#
_symmetry.space_group_name_H-M   'P 1'
#
loop_
_entity.id
_entity.type
_entity.pdbx_description
1 polymer ?
#
loop_
_entity_poly.entity_id
_entity_poly.type
_entity_poly.pdbx_seq_one_letter_code
_entity_poly.pdbx_strand_id
1 'polypeptide(L)'
;MENTNYEEELKNDRRLVCSLIYEINCRKEQLSQMERDYNEMTATLQGLINGLIAKINSKDSNLWGWELQYNVIVRQLKGKNAVLRRAFAEAARLLVNTNKKAENFKLRCELRRKTKELEDYKSRNDNKMERSSLLNEIEAPKENVLCQDLVELEKTTSEQIAALKEQLEETSEALKDMESRNSCLTVKQILTNRELQDARKESGLNDVLTSRATLVVKRMGEIDQKAFEFPNKDWQETCAKLCSLWQQNLQDPKWHPFKMINIQGNLQEIEDEDEEKLKELRTEYGDVVYEAVRTALMEMNEDNASGRYAVPELWNTKEGRKATMKEIVQYVILQLKIHTRKRKRIP
;
A
#
# COMPACT_ATOMS: atom_id res chain seq x y z
N MET A 1 -37.85 -13.14 -102.59
CA MET A 1 -37.56 -11.97 -101.73
C MET A 1 -37.21 -12.37 -100.29
N GLU A 2 -37.33 -13.63 -99.88
CA GLU A 2 -37.00 -14.07 -98.50
C GLU A 2 -35.49 -14.28 -98.24
N ASN A 3 -34.69 -14.64 -99.25
CA ASN A 3 -33.27 -14.96 -99.08
C ASN A 3 -32.39 -13.76 -98.68
N THR A 4 -32.75 -12.54 -99.10
CA THR A 4 -31.99 -11.32 -98.80
C THR A 4 -32.17 -10.83 -97.36
N ASN A 5 -33.31 -11.14 -96.73
CA ASN A 5 -33.55 -10.80 -95.32
C ASN A 5 -32.70 -11.67 -94.38
N TYR A 6 -32.52 -12.95 -94.74
CA TYR A 6 -31.75 -13.92 -93.95
C TYR A 6 -30.24 -13.61 -93.93
N GLU A 7 -29.66 -13.16 -95.05
CA GLU A 7 -28.23 -12.78 -95.09
C GLU A 7 -27.92 -11.54 -94.23
N GLU A 8 -28.85 -10.60 -94.16
CA GLU A 8 -28.69 -9.37 -93.38
C GLU A 8 -28.85 -9.63 -91.87
N GLU A 9 -29.80 -10.48 -91.49
CA GLU A 9 -29.91 -11.02 -90.12
C GLU A 9 -28.63 -11.76 -89.70
N LEU A 10 -28.11 -12.65 -90.55
CA LEU A 10 -26.88 -13.41 -90.27
C LEU A 10 -25.65 -12.49 -90.12
N LYS A 11 -25.61 -11.36 -90.83
CA LYS A 11 -24.55 -10.36 -90.74
C LYS A 11 -24.66 -9.54 -89.44
N ASN A 12 -25.87 -9.23 -89.00
CA ASN A 12 -26.12 -8.57 -87.72
C ASN A 12 -25.77 -9.49 -86.54
N ASP A 13 -26.14 -10.76 -86.61
CA ASP A 13 -25.77 -11.77 -85.61
C ASP A 13 -24.24 -11.92 -85.50
N ARG A 14 -23.53 -11.97 -86.62
CA ARG A 14 -22.06 -12.00 -86.62
C ARG A 14 -21.44 -10.77 -85.96
N ARG A 15 -21.99 -9.57 -86.20
CA ARG A 15 -21.52 -8.34 -85.53
C ARG A 15 -21.78 -8.38 -84.03
N LEU A 16 -22.96 -8.85 -83.63
CA LEU A 16 -23.31 -9.01 -82.22
C LEU A 16 -22.38 -10.01 -81.52
N VAL A 17 -22.13 -11.17 -82.14
CA VAL A 17 -21.19 -12.17 -81.62
C VAL A 17 -19.78 -11.60 -81.50
N CYS A 18 -19.28 -10.87 -82.49
CA CYS A 18 -17.97 -10.21 -82.40
C CYS A 18 -17.91 -9.18 -81.26
N SER A 19 -18.96 -8.40 -81.08
CA SER A 19 -19.06 -7.43 -79.98
C SER A 19 -19.06 -8.13 -78.61
N LEU A 20 -19.82 -9.21 -78.48
CA LEU A 20 -19.88 -10.00 -77.25
C LEU A 20 -18.55 -10.69 -76.93
N ILE A 21 -17.85 -11.23 -77.94
CA ILE A 21 -16.51 -11.81 -77.77
C ILE A 21 -15.52 -10.75 -77.28
N TYR A 22 -15.55 -9.55 -77.88
CA TYR A 22 -14.70 -8.44 -77.45
C TYR A 22 -14.97 -8.07 -75.99
N GLU A 23 -16.24 -7.97 -75.60
CA GLU A 23 -16.63 -7.62 -74.24
C GLU A 23 -16.25 -8.71 -73.23
N ILE A 24 -16.44 -9.99 -73.57
CA ILE A 24 -16.00 -11.13 -72.75
C ILE A 24 -14.49 -11.09 -72.55
N ASN A 25 -13.71 -10.83 -73.59
CA ASN A 25 -12.26 -10.73 -73.49
C ASN A 25 -11.83 -9.55 -72.60
N CYS A 26 -12.47 -8.39 -72.74
CA CYS A 26 -12.21 -7.23 -71.88
C CYS A 26 -12.51 -7.55 -70.40
N ARG A 27 -13.65 -8.17 -70.11
CA ARG A 27 -14.03 -8.56 -68.74
C ARG A 27 -13.09 -9.63 -68.18
N LYS A 28 -12.62 -10.57 -69.01
CA LYS A 28 -11.65 -11.59 -68.60
C LYS A 28 -10.33 -10.96 -68.17
N GLU A 29 -9.81 -10.02 -68.94
CA GLU A 29 -8.56 -9.31 -68.58
C GLU A 29 -8.72 -8.50 -67.28
N GLN A 30 -9.87 -7.83 -67.11
CA GLN A 30 -10.19 -7.12 -65.86
C GLN A 30 -10.23 -8.06 -64.65
N LEU A 31 -10.84 -9.25 -64.79
CA LEU A 31 -10.86 -10.26 -63.72
C LEU A 31 -9.45 -10.74 -63.37
N SER A 32 -8.62 -11.03 -64.38
CA SER A 32 -7.22 -11.41 -64.15
C SER A 32 -6.41 -10.30 -63.48
N GLN A 33 -6.66 -9.04 -63.81
CA GLN A 33 -6.03 -7.92 -63.13
C GLN A 33 -6.46 -7.85 -61.66
N MET A 34 -7.76 -7.92 -61.37
CA MET A 34 -8.25 -7.91 -59.99
C MET A 34 -7.71 -9.08 -59.17
N GLU A 35 -7.55 -10.26 -59.78
CA GLU A 35 -6.95 -11.42 -59.12
C GLU A 35 -5.47 -11.19 -58.77
N ARG A 36 -4.70 -10.58 -59.67
CA ARG A 36 -3.30 -10.19 -59.39
C ARG A 36 -3.23 -9.19 -58.22
N ASP A 37 -4.03 -8.14 -58.27
CA ASP A 37 -4.05 -7.09 -57.24
C ASP A 37 -4.46 -7.66 -55.87
N TYR A 38 -5.44 -8.56 -55.85
CA TYR A 38 -5.87 -9.26 -54.64
C TYR A 38 -4.75 -10.13 -54.04
N ASN A 39 -4.05 -10.89 -54.88
CA ASN A 39 -2.94 -11.74 -54.44
C ASN A 39 -1.77 -10.93 -53.90
N GLU A 40 -1.43 -9.81 -54.53
CA GLU A 40 -0.40 -8.88 -54.06
C GLU A 40 -0.80 -8.26 -52.70
N MET A 41 -2.05 -7.79 -52.57
CA MET A 41 -2.57 -7.28 -51.31
C MET A 41 -2.54 -8.34 -50.20
N THR A 42 -2.87 -9.60 -50.52
CA THR A 42 -2.82 -10.70 -49.57
C THR A 42 -1.38 -10.99 -49.11
N ALA A 43 -0.42 -10.97 -50.04
CA ALA A 43 1.00 -11.19 -49.72
C ALA A 43 1.55 -10.08 -48.82
N THR A 44 1.22 -8.81 -49.10
CA THR A 44 1.66 -7.68 -48.26
C THR A 44 1.06 -7.74 -46.85
N LEU A 45 -0.23 -8.06 -46.73
CA LEU A 45 -0.89 -8.28 -45.43
C LEU A 45 -0.25 -9.43 -44.65
N GLN A 46 0.04 -10.55 -45.31
CA GLN A 46 0.72 -11.69 -44.68
C GLN A 46 2.12 -11.30 -44.17
N GLY A 47 2.87 -10.52 -44.94
CA GLY A 47 4.17 -9.99 -44.52
C GLY A 47 4.08 -9.11 -43.27
N LEU A 48 3.09 -8.21 -43.22
CA LEU A 48 2.83 -7.37 -42.04
C LEU A 48 2.45 -8.21 -40.81
N ILE A 49 1.58 -9.21 -40.98
CA ILE A 49 1.18 -10.14 -39.91
C ILE A 49 2.40 -10.89 -39.37
N ASN A 50 3.22 -11.46 -40.25
CA ASN A 50 4.43 -12.19 -39.86
C ASN A 50 5.41 -11.28 -39.09
N GLY A 51 5.59 -10.04 -39.54
CA GLY A 51 6.42 -9.04 -38.86
C GLY A 51 5.90 -8.69 -37.46
N LEU A 52 4.58 -8.55 -37.30
CA LEU A 52 3.94 -8.33 -36.00
C LEU A 52 4.11 -9.54 -35.08
N ILE A 53 3.93 -10.76 -35.59
CA ILE A 53 4.13 -11.99 -34.82
C ILE A 53 5.57 -12.08 -34.32
N ALA A 54 6.57 -11.83 -35.18
CA ALA A 54 7.97 -11.86 -34.78
C ALA A 54 8.27 -10.83 -33.67
N LYS A 55 7.66 -9.64 -33.75
CA LYS A 55 7.82 -8.58 -32.73
C LYS A 55 7.12 -8.90 -31.41
N ILE A 56 6.01 -9.62 -31.45
CA ILE A 56 5.34 -10.13 -30.25
C ILE A 56 6.21 -11.20 -29.60
N ASN A 57 6.66 -12.19 -30.37
CA ASN A 57 7.49 -13.29 -29.87
C ASN A 57 8.80 -12.79 -29.25
N SER A 58 9.45 -11.77 -29.83
CA SER A 58 10.67 -11.21 -29.25
C SER A 58 10.42 -10.50 -27.92
N LYS A 59 9.28 -9.82 -27.77
CA LYS A 59 8.88 -9.20 -26.51
C LYS A 59 8.53 -10.24 -25.44
N ASP A 60 7.81 -11.29 -25.82
CA ASP A 60 7.45 -12.37 -24.90
C ASP A 60 8.68 -13.11 -24.38
N SER A 61 9.66 -13.38 -25.26
CA SER A 61 10.94 -13.98 -24.86
C SER A 61 11.71 -13.09 -23.86
N ASN A 62 11.76 -11.78 -24.12
CA ASN A 62 12.38 -10.84 -23.18
C ASN A 62 11.65 -10.83 -21.83
N LEU A 63 10.31 -10.75 -21.85
CA LEU A 63 9.49 -10.75 -20.64
C LEU A 63 9.75 -12.00 -19.77
N TRP A 64 9.83 -13.16 -20.41
CA TRP A 64 10.15 -14.42 -19.74
C TRP A 64 11.53 -14.39 -19.08
N GLY A 65 12.52 -13.79 -19.73
CA GLY A 65 13.84 -13.56 -19.14
C GLY A 65 13.80 -12.69 -17.88
N TRP A 66 13.04 -11.59 -17.90
CA TRP A 66 12.83 -10.73 -16.73
C TRP A 66 12.11 -11.47 -15.59
N GLU A 67 11.08 -12.25 -15.92
CA GLU A 67 10.33 -13.05 -14.94
C GLU A 67 11.23 -14.10 -14.27
N LEU A 68 12.11 -14.76 -15.02
CA LEU A 68 13.06 -15.71 -14.46
C LEU A 68 14.02 -15.03 -13.47
N GLN A 69 14.58 -13.87 -13.84
CA GLN A 69 15.48 -13.12 -12.94
C GLN A 69 14.76 -12.63 -11.68
N TYR A 70 13.55 -12.11 -11.82
CA TYR A 70 12.71 -11.69 -10.69
C TYR A 70 12.48 -12.85 -9.73
N ASN A 71 12.11 -14.02 -10.24
CA ASN A 71 11.85 -15.21 -9.43
C ASN A 71 13.09 -15.71 -8.69
N VAL A 72 14.28 -15.62 -9.30
CA VAL A 72 15.55 -15.95 -8.63
C VAL A 72 15.81 -15.01 -7.45
N ILE A 73 15.66 -13.70 -7.65
CA ILE A 73 15.85 -12.69 -6.60
C ILE A 73 14.86 -12.91 -5.45
N VAL A 74 13.58 -13.16 -5.76
CA VAL A 74 12.55 -13.44 -4.75
C VAL A 74 12.89 -14.68 -3.93
N ARG A 75 13.38 -15.77 -4.55
CA ARG A 75 13.83 -16.96 -3.81
C ARG A 75 15.02 -16.66 -2.89
N GLN A 76 16.00 -15.90 -3.36
CA GLN A 76 17.14 -15.48 -2.53
C GLN A 76 16.70 -14.64 -1.34
N LEU A 77 15.79 -13.67 -1.55
CA LEU A 77 15.24 -12.84 -0.49
C LEU A 77 14.44 -13.66 0.53
N LYS A 78 13.61 -14.61 0.07
CA LYS A 78 12.90 -15.55 0.95
C LYS A 78 13.87 -16.37 1.80
N GLY A 79 14.95 -16.87 1.19
CA GLY A 79 16.02 -17.59 1.90
C GLY A 79 16.67 -16.75 2.99
N LYS A 80 17.13 -15.53 2.65
CA LYS A 80 17.72 -14.58 3.61
C LYS A 80 16.76 -14.24 4.75
N ASN A 81 15.48 -14.00 4.43
CA ASN A 81 14.45 -13.67 5.43
C ASN A 81 14.18 -14.84 6.39
N ALA A 82 14.24 -16.09 5.90
CA ALA A 82 14.11 -17.28 6.75
C ALA A 82 15.30 -17.46 7.70
N VAL A 83 16.51 -17.10 7.30
CA VAL A 83 17.70 -17.10 8.18
C VAL A 83 17.54 -16.02 9.26
N LEU A 84 17.17 -14.80 8.87
CA LEU A 84 16.91 -13.68 9.79
C LEU A 84 15.85 -14.03 10.84
N ARG A 85 14.71 -14.59 10.43
CA ARG A 85 13.66 -15.02 11.37
C ARG A 85 14.15 -16.04 12.39
N ARG A 86 15.01 -16.98 11.98
CA ARG A 86 15.62 -17.95 12.91
C ARG A 86 16.55 -17.27 13.90
N ALA A 87 17.43 -16.37 13.43
CA ALA A 87 18.32 -15.62 14.30
C ALA A 87 17.55 -14.75 15.32
N PHE A 88 16.48 -14.06 14.89
CA PHE A 88 15.61 -13.28 15.78
C PHE A 88 14.93 -14.16 16.84
N ALA A 89 14.40 -15.33 16.45
CA ALA A 89 13.77 -16.25 17.38
C ALA A 89 14.78 -16.77 18.43
N GLU A 90 16.01 -17.04 18.01
CA GLU A 90 17.08 -17.49 18.91
C GLU A 90 17.50 -16.39 19.88
N ALA A 91 17.71 -15.15 19.40
CA ALA A 91 18.01 -14.00 20.23
C ALA A 91 16.90 -13.72 21.26
N ALA A 92 15.63 -13.77 20.84
CA ALA A 92 14.49 -13.61 21.75
C ALA A 92 14.46 -14.71 22.83
N ARG A 93 14.78 -15.97 22.47
CA ARG A 93 14.86 -17.08 23.43
C ARG A 93 15.96 -16.85 24.46
N LEU A 94 17.12 -16.35 24.04
CA LEU A 94 18.24 -16.03 24.94
C LEU A 94 17.87 -14.92 25.92
N LEU A 95 17.23 -13.84 25.44
CA LEU A 95 16.76 -12.71 26.26
C LEU A 95 15.75 -13.14 27.34
N VAL A 96 14.81 -14.01 26.98
CA VAL A 96 13.85 -14.55 27.97
C VAL A 96 14.58 -15.38 29.03
N ASN A 97 15.58 -16.17 28.64
CA ASN A 97 16.34 -16.99 29.58
C ASN A 97 17.22 -16.15 30.52
N THR A 98 17.83 -15.06 30.04
CA THR A 98 18.63 -14.16 30.89
C THR A 98 17.75 -13.42 31.89
N ASN A 99 16.59 -12.90 31.46
CA ASN A 99 15.63 -12.27 32.37
C ASN A 99 15.14 -13.22 33.46
N LYS A 100 14.79 -14.46 33.09
CA LYS A 100 14.43 -15.51 34.08
C LYS A 100 15.55 -15.79 35.07
N LYS A 101 16.82 -15.82 34.63
CA LYS A 101 17.97 -16.02 35.52
C LYS A 101 18.12 -14.84 36.49
N ALA A 102 17.94 -13.60 36.02
CA ALA A 102 18.03 -12.40 36.85
C ALA A 102 16.90 -12.36 37.91
N GLU A 103 15.67 -12.70 37.54
CA GLU A 103 14.56 -12.80 38.50
C GLU A 103 14.79 -13.90 39.54
N ASN A 104 15.24 -15.09 39.13
CA ASN A 104 15.58 -16.18 40.05
C ASN A 104 16.68 -15.77 41.02
N PHE A 105 17.67 -15.01 40.56
CA PHE A 105 18.73 -14.49 41.42
C PHE A 105 18.18 -13.52 42.48
N LYS A 106 17.31 -12.58 42.10
CA LYS A 106 16.65 -11.66 43.04
C LYS A 106 15.85 -12.41 44.10
N LEU A 107 15.02 -13.38 43.69
CA LEU A 107 14.24 -14.22 44.61
C LEU A 107 15.13 -14.99 45.59
N ARG A 108 16.28 -15.50 45.13
CA ARG A 108 17.26 -16.17 46.01
C ARG A 108 17.87 -15.22 47.04
N CYS A 109 18.18 -13.98 46.66
CA CYS A 109 18.69 -12.98 47.58
C CYS A 109 17.66 -12.60 48.65
N GLU A 110 16.40 -12.40 48.25
CA GLU A 110 15.31 -12.12 49.18
C GLU A 110 15.04 -13.27 50.16
N LEU A 111 15.01 -14.51 49.65
CA LEU A 111 14.90 -15.70 50.49
C LEU A 111 16.02 -15.75 51.52
N ARG A 112 17.29 -15.56 51.11
CA ARG A 112 18.43 -15.55 52.03
C ARG A 112 18.29 -14.47 53.11
N ARG A 113 17.81 -13.27 52.73
CA ARG A 113 17.55 -12.17 53.68
C ARG A 113 16.49 -12.57 54.70
N LYS A 114 15.38 -13.17 54.24
CA LYS A 114 14.28 -13.63 55.10
C LYS A 114 14.69 -14.77 56.03
N THR A 115 15.52 -15.71 55.57
CA THR A 115 16.07 -16.78 56.42
C THR A 115 16.91 -16.20 57.54
N LYS A 116 17.76 -15.21 57.24
CA LYS A 116 18.59 -14.52 58.25
C LYS A 116 17.75 -13.74 59.27
N GLU A 117 16.73 -13.00 58.81
CA GLU A 117 15.78 -12.32 59.71
C GLU A 117 15.06 -13.30 60.66
N LEU A 118 14.66 -14.47 60.16
CA LEU A 118 14.01 -15.51 60.95
C LEU A 118 14.97 -16.11 62.00
N GLU A 119 16.23 -16.30 61.63
CA GLU A 119 17.30 -16.82 62.49
C GLU A 119 17.67 -15.81 63.59
N ASP A 120 17.75 -14.53 63.26
CA ASP A 120 17.92 -13.43 64.22
C ASP A 120 16.71 -13.32 65.17
N TYR A 121 15.49 -13.48 64.66
CA TYR A 121 14.26 -13.48 65.47
C TYR A 121 14.23 -14.66 66.45
N LYS A 122 14.56 -15.88 66.00
CA LYS A 122 14.72 -17.06 66.86
C LYS A 122 15.78 -16.81 67.95
N SER A 123 16.96 -16.34 67.55
CA SER A 123 18.04 -15.99 68.48
C SER A 123 17.64 -14.93 69.52
N ARG A 124 16.77 -13.98 69.16
CA ARG A 124 16.26 -12.97 70.09
C ARG A 124 15.23 -13.52 71.08
N ASN A 125 14.45 -14.52 70.66
CA ASN A 125 13.47 -15.21 71.48
C ASN A 125 14.13 -16.19 72.47
N ASP A 126 15.20 -16.86 72.04
CA ASP A 126 15.96 -17.83 72.85
C ASP A 126 16.79 -17.16 73.98
N ASN A 127 16.95 -15.83 73.94
CA ASN A 127 17.78 -15.05 74.87
C ASN A 127 17.10 -14.64 76.20
N LYS A 128 15.90 -15.13 76.53
CA LYS A 128 15.18 -14.73 77.76
C LYS A 128 15.28 -15.69 78.95
N MET A 129 15.80 -16.93 78.81
CA MET A 129 15.77 -17.90 79.93
C MET A 129 17.10 -18.60 80.28
N GLU A 130 18.07 -18.77 79.38
CA GLU A 130 19.20 -19.72 79.62
C GLU A 130 20.61 -19.12 79.55
N ARG A 131 20.73 -17.80 79.34
CA ARG A 131 22.00 -17.09 79.13
C ARG A 131 22.88 -16.92 80.38
N SER A 132 22.39 -17.29 81.57
CA SER A 132 23.11 -17.11 82.84
C SER A 132 24.02 -18.27 83.23
N SER A 133 23.84 -19.47 82.67
CA SER A 133 24.44 -20.67 83.27
C SER A 133 25.44 -21.41 82.39
N LEU A 134 25.41 -21.23 81.06
CA LEU A 134 26.18 -22.08 80.14
C LEU A 134 27.33 -21.36 79.43
N LEU A 135 27.46 -20.03 79.53
CA LEU A 135 28.48 -19.26 78.81
C LEU A 135 29.87 -19.24 79.50
N ASN A 136 29.98 -19.80 80.71
CA ASN A 136 31.22 -19.82 81.47
C ASN A 136 32.09 -21.06 81.21
N GLU A 137 31.60 -22.07 80.49
CA GLU A 137 32.32 -23.35 80.46
C GLU A 137 33.06 -23.70 79.17
N ILE A 138 32.70 -23.21 77.97
CA ILE A 138 33.22 -23.87 76.77
C ILE A 138 33.63 -22.91 75.64
N GLU A 139 34.94 -22.87 75.43
CA GLU A 139 35.65 -22.71 74.14
C GLU A 139 36.09 -21.31 73.67
N ALA A 140 37.17 -20.83 74.30
CA ALA A 140 38.40 -20.59 73.55
C ALA A 140 38.85 -21.94 72.92
N PRO A 141 38.99 -22.10 71.59
CA PRO A 141 39.75 -21.21 70.71
C PRO A 141 39.17 -21.07 69.27
N LYS A 142 39.06 -19.84 68.73
CA LYS A 142 38.89 -19.63 67.28
C LYS A 142 39.73 -18.45 66.82
N GLU A 143 41.03 -18.63 66.90
CA GLU A 143 41.99 -17.87 66.10
C GLU A 143 42.43 -18.75 64.92
N ASN A 144 42.60 -18.12 63.76
CA ASN A 144 42.89 -18.64 62.40
C ASN A 144 41.74 -19.28 61.61
N VAL A 145 41.29 -18.58 60.55
CA VAL A 145 41.55 -18.96 59.14
C VAL A 145 41.30 -17.72 58.25
N LEU A 146 42.35 -17.30 57.53
CA LEU A 146 42.27 -16.41 56.36
C LEU A 146 41.64 -17.23 55.22
N CYS A 147 40.45 -16.88 54.75
CA CYS A 147 39.80 -17.60 53.65
C CYS A 147 40.17 -17.01 52.27
N GLN A 148 40.68 -17.90 51.42
CA GLN A 148 40.83 -17.79 49.96
C GLN A 148 39.56 -17.24 49.25
N ASP A 149 38.40 -17.38 49.89
CA ASP A 149 37.06 -17.10 49.37
C ASP A 149 36.77 -15.61 49.10
N LEU A 150 37.42 -14.67 49.81
CA LEU A 150 37.17 -13.23 49.60
C LEU A 150 37.78 -12.70 48.30
N VAL A 151 38.95 -13.23 47.91
CA VAL A 151 39.64 -12.84 46.66
C VAL A 151 38.94 -13.45 45.44
N GLU A 152 38.41 -14.67 45.55
CA GLU A 152 37.60 -15.29 44.48
C GLU A 152 36.25 -14.58 44.31
N LEU A 153 35.62 -14.11 45.39
CA LEU A 153 34.36 -13.37 45.30
C LEU A 153 34.52 -12.00 44.60
N GLU A 154 35.64 -11.32 44.83
CA GLU A 154 35.93 -10.03 44.20
C GLU A 154 36.28 -10.19 42.70
N LYS A 155 37.02 -11.25 42.35
CA LYS A 155 37.28 -11.60 40.95
C LYS A 155 36.00 -11.96 40.18
N THR A 156 35.15 -12.80 40.78
CA THR A 156 33.90 -13.25 40.14
C THR A 156 32.87 -12.12 39.99
N THR A 157 32.81 -11.17 40.93
CA THR A 157 31.95 -9.99 40.80
C THR A 157 32.46 -9.01 39.75
N SER A 158 33.78 -8.81 39.66
CA SER A 158 34.39 -7.99 38.60
C SER A 158 34.13 -8.59 37.20
N GLU A 159 34.25 -9.91 37.04
CA GLU A 159 33.95 -10.61 35.79
C GLU A 159 32.47 -10.48 35.38
N GLN A 160 31.54 -10.57 36.34
CA GLN A 160 30.11 -10.38 36.08
C GLN A 160 29.77 -8.94 35.65
N ILE A 161 30.42 -7.94 36.25
CA ILE A 161 30.23 -6.53 35.88
C ILE A 161 30.75 -6.27 34.48
N ALA A 162 31.91 -6.85 34.10
CA ALA A 162 32.43 -6.76 32.75
C ALA A 162 31.48 -7.38 31.72
N ALA A 163 30.96 -8.58 32.00
CA ALA A 163 30.00 -9.26 31.12
C ALA A 163 28.69 -8.49 30.94
N LEU A 164 28.19 -7.83 31.99
CA LEU A 164 26.99 -6.99 31.90
C LEU A 164 27.22 -5.71 31.09
N LYS A 165 28.40 -5.11 31.15
CA LYS A 165 28.76 -3.96 30.32
C LYS A 165 28.83 -4.33 28.85
N GLU A 166 29.41 -5.48 28.54
CA GLU A 166 29.49 -6.00 27.16
C GLU A 166 28.09 -6.26 26.59
N GLN A 167 27.19 -6.87 27.37
CA GLN A 167 25.79 -7.06 26.96
C GLN A 167 25.03 -5.74 26.78
N LEU A 168 25.30 -4.74 27.63
CA LEU A 168 24.68 -3.43 27.49
C LEU A 168 25.12 -2.74 26.19
N GLU A 169 26.41 -2.83 25.85
CA GLU A 169 26.93 -2.27 24.60
C GLU A 169 26.34 -2.99 23.38
N GLU A 170 26.29 -4.33 23.40
CA GLU A 170 25.71 -5.12 22.31
C GLU A 170 24.21 -4.82 22.10
N THR A 171 23.45 -4.64 23.19
CA THR A 171 22.02 -4.27 23.09
C THR A 171 21.81 -2.83 22.62
N SER A 172 22.71 -1.90 23.00
CA SER A 172 22.73 -0.52 22.51
C SER A 172 23.00 -0.48 21.00
N GLU A 173 24.00 -1.23 20.52
CA GLU A 173 24.30 -1.35 19.09
C GLU A 173 23.13 -1.98 18.31
N ALA A 174 22.50 -3.02 18.87
CA ALA A 174 21.33 -3.66 18.24
C ALA A 174 20.12 -2.72 18.13
N LEU A 175 19.86 -1.90 19.16
CA LEU A 175 18.81 -0.88 19.10
C LEU A 175 19.10 0.15 18.01
N LYS A 176 20.35 0.57 17.88
CA LYS A 176 20.77 1.52 16.84
C LYS A 176 20.64 0.95 15.42
N ASP A 177 20.96 -0.33 15.21
CA ASP A 177 20.69 -1.03 13.94
C ASP A 177 19.20 -1.10 13.63
N MET A 178 18.38 -1.40 14.65
CA MET A 178 16.92 -1.44 14.51
C MET A 178 16.33 -0.07 14.14
N GLU A 179 16.75 1.00 14.82
CA GLU A 179 16.35 2.37 14.48
C GLU A 179 16.78 2.75 13.06
N SER A 180 18.01 2.40 12.67
CA SER A 180 18.53 2.64 11.31
C SER A 180 17.67 1.93 10.26
N ARG A 181 17.32 0.66 10.50
CA ARG A 181 16.49 -0.13 9.58
C ARG A 181 15.06 0.38 9.53
N ASN A 182 14.49 0.75 10.66
CA ASN A 182 13.14 1.32 10.72
C ASN A 182 13.09 2.67 10.00
N SER A 183 14.11 3.52 10.20
CA SER A 183 14.28 4.78 9.48
C SER A 183 14.39 4.55 7.97
N CYS A 184 15.20 3.58 7.53
CA CYS A 184 15.34 3.22 6.12
C CYS A 184 14.02 2.72 5.50
N LEU A 185 13.29 1.85 6.19
CA LEU A 185 11.98 1.37 5.75
C LEU A 185 10.97 2.51 5.64
N THR A 186 10.95 3.42 6.62
CA THR A 186 10.09 4.60 6.61
C THR A 186 10.39 5.48 5.40
N VAL A 187 11.67 5.80 5.16
CA VAL A 187 12.09 6.57 3.98
C VAL A 187 11.68 5.86 2.69
N LYS A 188 11.93 4.56 2.58
CA LYS A 188 11.56 3.79 1.39
C LYS A 188 10.05 3.79 1.17
N GLN A 189 9.25 3.62 2.21
CA GLN A 189 7.80 3.64 2.13
C GLN A 189 7.29 5.02 1.70
N ILE A 190 7.85 6.11 2.23
CA ILE A 190 7.56 7.47 1.80
C ILE A 190 7.89 7.62 0.31
N LEU A 191 9.07 7.18 -0.14
CA LEU A 191 9.48 7.27 -1.54
C LEU A 191 8.55 6.47 -2.46
N THR A 192 8.23 5.21 -2.11
CA THR A 192 7.32 4.39 -2.91
C THR A 192 5.89 4.93 -2.91
N ASN A 193 5.42 5.48 -1.79
CA ASN A 193 4.11 6.13 -1.74
C ASN A 193 4.09 7.40 -2.58
N ARG A 194 5.18 8.17 -2.56
CA ARG A 194 5.36 9.34 -3.41
C ARG A 194 5.35 8.94 -4.89
N GLU A 195 6.11 7.92 -5.30
CA GLU A 195 6.10 7.40 -6.67
C GLU A 195 4.70 6.92 -7.09
N LEU A 196 3.97 6.26 -6.19
CA LEU A 196 2.58 5.84 -6.46
C LEU A 196 1.63 7.03 -6.60
N GLN A 197 1.75 8.03 -5.73
CA GLN A 197 0.97 9.26 -5.82
C GLN A 197 1.32 10.06 -7.08
N ASP A 198 2.60 10.15 -7.42
CA ASP A 198 3.09 10.82 -8.62
C ASP A 198 2.58 10.08 -9.87
N ALA A 199 2.63 8.75 -9.92
CA ALA A 199 2.04 7.96 -11.00
C ALA A 199 0.51 8.14 -11.13
N ARG A 200 -0.19 8.35 -10.01
CA ARG A 200 -1.64 8.68 -10.03
C ARG A 200 -1.88 10.09 -10.56
N LYS A 201 -1.10 11.08 -10.13
CA LYS A 201 -1.17 12.47 -10.59
C LYS A 201 -0.78 12.62 -12.07
N GLU A 202 0.32 11.99 -12.48
CA GLU A 202 0.85 11.99 -13.85
C GLU A 202 0.06 11.12 -14.81
N SER A 203 -0.90 10.32 -14.33
CA SER A 203 -1.74 9.47 -15.19
C SER A 203 -2.44 10.26 -16.31
N GLY A 204 -2.51 11.61 -16.20
CA GLY A 204 -3.04 12.48 -17.25
C GLY A 204 -4.48 12.16 -17.60
N LEU A 205 -5.15 11.38 -16.74
CA LEU A 205 -6.44 10.80 -16.99
C LEU A 205 -7.53 11.87 -16.95
N ASN A 206 -7.29 13.02 -16.33
CA ASN A 206 -8.25 14.13 -16.27
C ASN A 206 -8.80 14.48 -17.66
N ASP A 207 -7.96 14.51 -18.70
CA ASP A 207 -8.37 14.84 -20.08
C ASP A 207 -9.04 13.66 -20.80
N VAL A 208 -8.84 12.43 -20.32
CA VAL A 208 -9.33 11.17 -20.93
C VAL A 208 -10.60 10.65 -20.23
N LEU A 209 -10.87 11.10 -19.01
CA LEU A 209 -12.05 10.76 -18.23
C LEU A 209 -13.24 11.56 -18.77
N THR A 210 -14.07 10.88 -19.56
CA THR A 210 -15.34 11.46 -20.02
C THR A 210 -16.37 11.40 -18.91
N SER A 211 -17.33 12.33 -18.89
CA SER A 211 -18.39 12.46 -17.89
C SER A 211 -19.31 11.22 -17.70
N ARG A 212 -19.13 10.17 -18.50
CA ARG A 212 -19.81 8.86 -18.39
C ARG A 212 -18.87 7.71 -17.98
N ALA A 213 -17.64 7.99 -17.59
CA ALA A 213 -16.67 6.97 -17.20
C ALA A 213 -16.95 6.43 -15.79
N THR A 214 -16.70 5.13 -15.59
CA THR A 214 -16.74 4.46 -14.27
C THR A 214 -15.75 5.09 -13.28
N LEU A 215 -14.64 5.62 -13.80
CA LEU A 215 -13.65 6.36 -13.04
C LEU A 215 -13.87 7.85 -13.22
N VAL A 216 -13.77 8.61 -12.13
CA VAL A 216 -13.80 10.08 -12.12
C VAL A 216 -12.69 10.60 -11.23
N VAL A 217 -12.37 11.89 -11.37
CA VAL A 217 -11.47 12.56 -10.42
C VAL A 217 -12.35 13.18 -9.36
N LYS A 218 -12.19 12.73 -8.11
CA LYS A 218 -12.84 13.30 -6.93
C LYS A 218 -11.79 14.11 -6.17
N ARG A 219 -12.16 15.29 -5.69
CA ARG A 219 -11.31 16.08 -4.80
C ARG A 219 -11.66 15.71 -3.37
N MET A 220 -10.82 14.86 -2.76
CA MET A 220 -10.98 14.38 -1.39
C MET A 220 -10.86 15.56 -0.43
N GLY A 221 -11.85 15.75 0.43
CA GLY A 221 -11.89 16.89 1.35
C GLY A 221 -12.45 18.19 0.79
N GLU A 222 -13.03 18.15 -0.42
CA GLU A 222 -13.87 19.22 -0.95
C GLU A 222 -15.34 18.95 -0.63
N ILE A 223 -16.04 19.95 -0.10
CA ILE A 223 -17.46 19.85 0.24
C ILE A 223 -18.29 19.76 -1.05
N ASP A 224 -19.26 18.84 -1.08
CA ASP A 224 -20.21 18.75 -2.19
C ASP A 224 -21.15 19.97 -2.18
N GLN A 225 -20.91 20.91 -3.08
CA GLN A 225 -21.68 22.15 -3.21
C GLN A 225 -23.17 21.88 -3.47
N LYS A 226 -23.54 20.74 -4.06
CA LYS A 226 -24.94 20.37 -4.29
C LYS A 226 -25.71 20.15 -2.99
N ALA A 227 -25.03 19.77 -1.91
CA ALA A 227 -25.66 19.64 -0.60
C ALA A 227 -26.17 20.98 -0.07
N PHE A 228 -25.62 22.10 -0.57
CA PHE A 228 -26.00 23.46 -0.21
C PHE A 228 -27.01 24.07 -1.18
N GLU A 229 -27.43 23.35 -2.24
CA GLU A 229 -28.44 23.86 -3.19
C GLU A 229 -29.83 23.81 -2.57
N PHE A 230 -30.30 24.95 -2.05
CA PHE A 230 -31.68 25.10 -1.59
C PHE A 230 -32.62 25.40 -2.78
N PRO A 231 -33.91 25.00 -2.72
CA PRO A 231 -34.85 25.10 -3.85
C PRO A 231 -35.09 26.53 -4.38
N ASN A 232 -34.70 27.56 -3.62
CA ASN A 232 -35.05 28.94 -3.89
C ASN A 232 -33.84 29.69 -4.52
N LYS A 233 -33.99 30.15 -5.76
CA LYS A 233 -32.89 30.71 -6.58
C LYS A 233 -32.19 31.91 -5.96
N ASP A 234 -32.90 32.70 -5.15
CA ASP A 234 -32.35 33.90 -4.51
C ASP A 234 -31.28 33.57 -3.44
N TRP A 235 -31.21 32.32 -3.00
CA TRP A 235 -30.24 31.88 -1.99
C TRP A 235 -28.94 31.34 -2.59
N GLN A 236 -28.83 31.17 -3.91
CA GLN A 236 -27.66 30.55 -4.55
C GLN A 236 -26.32 31.22 -4.16
N GLU A 237 -26.27 32.55 -4.12
CA GLU A 237 -25.06 33.27 -3.68
C GLU A 237 -24.76 33.03 -2.20
N THR A 238 -25.80 32.96 -1.37
CA THR A 238 -25.68 32.68 0.07
C THR A 238 -25.21 31.25 0.32
N CYS A 239 -25.72 30.28 -0.45
CA CYS A 239 -25.29 28.88 -0.43
C CYS A 239 -23.80 28.74 -0.77
N ALA A 240 -23.35 29.42 -1.83
CA ALA A 240 -21.97 29.38 -2.26
C ALA A 240 -21.03 30.00 -1.21
N LYS A 241 -21.44 31.12 -0.59
CA LYS A 241 -20.71 31.74 0.53
C LYS A 241 -20.62 30.80 1.73
N LEU A 242 -21.71 30.15 2.09
CA LEU A 242 -21.77 29.21 3.22
C LEU A 242 -20.89 27.98 2.97
N CYS A 243 -20.97 27.37 1.79
CA CYS A 243 -20.11 26.25 1.40
C CYS A 243 -18.63 26.65 1.46
N SER A 244 -18.29 27.86 0.99
CA SER A 244 -16.92 28.40 1.05
C SER A 244 -16.44 28.62 2.49
N LEU A 245 -17.32 29.14 3.36
CA LEU A 245 -17.01 29.34 4.78
C LEU A 245 -16.70 28.02 5.47
N TRP A 246 -17.51 26.99 5.23
CA TRP A 246 -17.27 25.66 5.77
C TRP A 246 -16.00 25.02 5.21
N GLN A 247 -15.72 25.23 3.93
CA GLN A 247 -14.48 24.77 3.32
C GLN A 247 -13.27 25.45 3.98
N GLN A 248 -13.35 26.73 4.35
CA GLN A 248 -12.29 27.42 5.08
C GLN A 248 -12.14 26.90 6.52
N ASN A 249 -13.26 26.64 7.21
CA ASN A 249 -13.22 26.03 8.55
C ASN A 249 -12.51 24.69 8.53
N LEU A 250 -12.82 23.83 7.56
CA LEU A 250 -12.15 22.56 7.32
C LEU A 250 -10.62 22.73 7.16
N GLN A 251 -10.19 23.77 6.45
CA GLN A 251 -8.79 24.06 6.20
C GLN A 251 -8.06 24.67 7.41
N ASP A 252 -8.79 25.15 8.43
CA ASP A 252 -8.20 25.75 9.63
C ASP A 252 -7.47 24.68 10.47
N PRO A 253 -6.14 24.77 10.65
CA PRO A 253 -5.40 23.82 11.48
C PRO A 253 -5.83 23.83 12.95
N LYS A 254 -6.41 24.94 13.44
CA LYS A 254 -6.89 25.06 14.82
C LYS A 254 -8.19 24.29 15.05
N TRP A 255 -8.91 23.95 13.98
CA TRP A 255 -10.15 23.19 14.07
C TRP A 255 -9.91 21.72 13.71
N HIS A 256 -9.96 20.87 14.73
CA HIS A 256 -9.70 19.44 14.63
C HIS A 256 -10.69 18.67 15.50
N PRO A 257 -11.94 18.49 15.02
CA PRO A 257 -13.03 17.87 15.77
C PRO A 257 -12.90 16.34 15.78
N PHE A 258 -11.78 15.85 16.31
CA PHE A 258 -11.47 14.43 16.46
C PHE A 258 -11.00 14.15 17.89
N LYS A 259 -11.35 12.97 18.40
CA LYS A 259 -10.95 12.46 19.71
C LYS A 259 -10.28 11.10 19.58
N MET A 260 -9.30 10.87 20.45
CA MET A 260 -8.58 9.61 20.52
C MET A 260 -9.30 8.64 21.46
N ILE A 261 -9.70 7.48 20.95
CA ILE A 261 -10.27 6.40 21.75
C ILE A 261 -9.37 5.17 21.71
N ASN A 262 -9.28 4.45 22.84
CA ASN A 262 -8.54 3.21 22.92
C ASN A 262 -9.47 2.03 22.64
N ILE A 263 -9.30 1.40 21.48
CA ILE A 263 -10.01 0.16 21.12
C ILE A 263 -8.99 -0.98 21.20
N GLN A 264 -9.15 -1.88 22.18
CA GLN A 264 -8.36 -3.11 22.32
C GLN A 264 -6.83 -2.88 22.41
N GLY A 265 -6.39 -1.77 23.01
CA GLY A 265 -4.97 -1.42 23.13
C GLY A 265 -4.42 -0.59 21.97
N ASN A 266 -5.24 -0.29 20.95
CA ASN A 266 -4.89 0.61 19.85
C ASN A 266 -5.62 1.95 20.00
N LEU A 267 -4.86 3.03 20.02
CA LEU A 267 -5.36 4.40 19.96
C LEU A 267 -5.86 4.70 18.53
N GLN A 268 -7.16 4.93 18.36
CA GLN A 268 -7.79 5.32 17.10
C GLN A 268 -8.42 6.70 17.23
N GLU A 269 -8.27 7.50 16.18
CA GLU A 269 -8.88 8.81 16.06
C GLU A 269 -10.30 8.66 15.48
N ILE A 270 -11.30 9.16 16.21
CA ILE A 270 -12.70 9.18 15.76
C ILE A 270 -13.21 10.62 15.78
N GLU A 271 -14.22 10.89 14.98
CA GLU A 271 -14.92 12.18 15.01
C GLU A 271 -15.50 12.48 16.40
N ASP A 272 -15.39 13.73 16.82
CA ASP A 272 -16.07 14.18 18.01
C ASP A 272 -17.52 14.60 17.70
N GLU A 273 -18.45 13.67 17.88
CA GLU A 273 -19.89 13.91 17.75
C GLU A 273 -20.41 15.04 18.66
N ASP A 274 -19.64 15.42 19.69
CA ASP A 274 -20.00 16.49 20.61
C ASP A 274 -19.62 17.90 20.16
N GLU A 275 -18.90 18.03 19.04
CA GLU A 275 -18.38 19.29 18.53
C GLU A 275 -19.50 20.32 18.26
N GLU A 276 -19.39 21.48 18.91
CA GLU A 276 -20.41 22.54 18.91
C GLU A 276 -20.71 23.04 17.50
N LYS A 277 -19.67 23.30 16.68
CA LYS A 277 -19.84 23.76 15.30
C LYS A 277 -20.58 22.75 14.41
N LEU A 278 -20.30 21.46 14.57
CA LEU A 278 -20.97 20.42 13.77
C LEU A 278 -22.44 20.24 14.21
N LYS A 279 -22.73 20.38 15.50
CA LYS A 279 -24.10 20.40 16.04
C LYS A 279 -24.91 21.60 15.55
N GLU A 280 -24.31 22.79 15.55
CA GLU A 280 -24.92 24.01 15.02
C GLU A 280 -25.23 23.87 13.54
N LEU A 281 -24.26 23.38 12.75
CA LEU A 281 -24.43 23.14 11.31
C LEU A 281 -25.64 22.25 11.01
N ARG A 282 -25.77 21.16 11.75
CA ARG A 282 -26.87 20.21 11.62
C ARG A 282 -28.21 20.84 11.98
N THR A 283 -28.23 21.69 13.01
CA THR A 283 -29.45 22.35 13.51
C THR A 283 -29.93 23.45 12.56
N GLU A 284 -29.01 24.26 12.02
CA GLU A 284 -29.33 25.40 11.15
C GLU A 284 -29.60 25.00 9.69
N TYR A 285 -28.83 24.06 9.14
CA TYR A 285 -28.85 23.75 7.70
C TYR A 285 -29.29 22.32 7.37
N GLY A 286 -29.53 21.49 8.39
CA GLY A 286 -30.07 20.14 8.27
C GLY A 286 -29.02 19.06 7.99
N ASP A 287 -29.50 17.81 7.97
CA ASP A 287 -28.65 16.61 7.87
C ASP A 287 -27.86 16.51 6.56
N VAL A 288 -28.41 17.00 5.44
CA VAL A 288 -27.76 16.90 4.12
C VAL A 288 -26.47 17.73 4.09
N VAL A 289 -26.51 18.94 4.62
CA VAL A 289 -25.35 19.84 4.71
C VAL A 289 -24.34 19.29 5.71
N TYR A 290 -24.82 18.83 6.87
CA TYR A 290 -23.99 18.20 7.89
C TYR A 290 -23.19 17.01 7.33
N GLU A 291 -23.85 16.06 6.67
CA GLU A 291 -23.18 14.87 6.11
C GLU A 291 -22.18 15.23 5.01
N ALA A 292 -22.44 16.27 4.22
CA ALA A 292 -21.49 16.74 3.20
C ALA A 292 -20.21 17.31 3.82
N VAL A 293 -20.33 18.14 4.86
CA VAL A 293 -19.18 18.70 5.59
C VAL A 293 -18.43 17.60 6.35
N ARG A 294 -19.17 16.71 7.02
CA ARG A 294 -18.62 15.56 7.73
C ARG A 294 -17.83 14.62 6.82
N THR A 295 -18.39 14.32 5.64
CA THR A 295 -17.69 13.49 4.65
C THR A 295 -16.40 14.16 4.19
N ALA A 296 -16.44 15.45 3.86
CA ALA A 296 -15.23 16.19 3.48
C ALA A 296 -14.19 16.25 4.62
N LEU A 297 -14.63 16.39 5.87
CA LEU A 297 -13.77 16.38 7.04
C LEU A 297 -13.02 15.04 7.19
N MET A 298 -13.74 13.92 7.12
CA MET A 298 -13.15 12.58 7.21
C MET A 298 -12.17 12.32 6.06
N GLU A 299 -12.58 12.62 4.83
CA GLU A 299 -11.74 12.46 3.64
C GLU A 299 -10.44 13.26 3.75
N MET A 300 -10.51 14.48 4.24
CA MET A 300 -9.33 15.32 4.41
C MET A 300 -8.41 14.81 5.51
N ASN A 301 -8.94 14.24 6.60
CA ASN A 301 -8.11 13.64 7.64
C ASN A 301 -7.41 12.37 7.13
N GLU A 302 -8.10 11.55 6.34
CA GLU A 302 -7.53 10.34 5.76
C GLU A 302 -6.46 10.63 4.69
N ASP A 303 -6.70 11.60 3.80
CA ASP A 303 -5.84 11.85 2.64
C ASP A 303 -4.78 12.93 2.86
N ASN A 304 -5.05 13.91 3.71
CA ASN A 304 -4.20 15.08 3.88
C ASN A 304 -4.34 15.78 5.25
N ALA A 305 -4.30 15.01 6.35
CA ALA A 305 -4.44 15.56 7.71
C ALA A 305 -3.53 16.76 8.00
N SER A 306 -2.27 16.70 7.55
CA SER A 306 -1.28 17.77 7.79
C SER A 306 -1.44 18.95 6.84
N GLY A 307 -1.76 18.71 5.57
CA GLY A 307 -1.84 19.78 4.57
C GLY A 307 -3.16 20.52 4.58
N ARG A 308 -4.25 19.86 5.03
CA ARG A 308 -5.60 20.45 5.12
C ARG A 308 -6.06 21.13 3.83
N TYR A 309 -5.73 20.58 2.67
CA TYR A 309 -6.25 21.02 1.37
C TYR A 309 -6.81 19.84 0.58
N ALA A 310 -7.79 20.10 -0.26
CA ALA A 310 -8.45 19.06 -1.03
C ALA A 310 -7.51 18.45 -2.09
N VAL A 311 -7.38 17.12 -2.08
CA VAL A 311 -6.44 16.37 -2.94
C VAL A 311 -7.23 15.64 -4.04
N PRO A 312 -6.86 15.81 -5.33
CA PRO A 312 -7.48 15.05 -6.39
C PRO A 312 -7.07 13.57 -6.32
N GLU A 313 -8.05 12.67 -6.28
CA GLU A 313 -7.88 11.22 -6.32
C GLU A 313 -8.79 10.58 -7.37
N LEU A 314 -8.33 9.46 -7.91
CA LEU A 314 -9.13 8.67 -8.85
C LEU A 314 -10.17 7.86 -8.08
N TRP A 315 -11.44 8.08 -8.40
CA TRP A 315 -12.59 7.53 -7.69
C TRP A 315 -13.38 6.58 -8.58
N ASN A 316 -13.72 5.40 -8.06
CA ASN A 316 -14.64 4.49 -8.70
C ASN A 316 -16.07 4.84 -8.25
N THR A 317 -16.84 5.43 -9.17
CA THR A 317 -18.22 5.88 -8.91
C THR A 317 -19.19 4.73 -8.63
N LYS A 318 -18.94 3.54 -9.19
CA LYS A 318 -19.80 2.37 -8.98
C LYS A 318 -19.59 1.74 -7.60
N GLU A 319 -18.34 1.69 -7.17
CA GLU A 319 -17.94 1.04 -5.92
C GLU A 319 -17.94 2.02 -4.73
N GLY A 320 -18.04 3.32 -4.97
CA GLY A 320 -18.03 4.33 -3.91
C GLY A 320 -16.72 4.36 -3.11
N ARG A 321 -15.58 4.11 -3.78
CA ARG A 321 -14.24 4.12 -3.15
C ARG A 321 -13.15 4.59 -4.10
N LYS A 322 -11.96 4.85 -3.54
CA LYS A 322 -10.74 5.10 -4.31
C LYS A 322 -10.49 3.96 -5.31
N ALA A 323 -10.14 4.34 -6.53
CA ALA A 323 -9.83 3.41 -7.60
C ALA A 323 -8.49 2.73 -7.32
N THR A 324 -8.46 1.41 -7.52
CA THR A 324 -7.23 0.62 -7.42
C THR A 324 -6.38 0.80 -8.67
N MET A 325 -5.06 0.59 -8.54
CA MET A 325 -4.14 0.60 -9.69
C MET A 325 -4.57 -0.37 -10.81
N LYS A 326 -5.17 -1.51 -10.44
CA LYS A 326 -5.71 -2.47 -11.41
C LYS A 326 -6.86 -1.86 -12.23
N GLU A 327 -7.81 -1.21 -11.58
CA GLU A 327 -8.94 -0.53 -12.25
C GLU A 327 -8.44 0.59 -13.17
N ILE A 328 -7.46 1.36 -12.71
CA ILE A 328 -6.84 2.45 -13.47
C ILE A 328 -6.15 1.90 -14.73
N VAL A 329 -5.30 0.88 -14.61
CA VAL A 329 -4.60 0.26 -15.75
C VAL A 329 -5.59 -0.35 -16.74
N GLN A 330 -6.62 -1.04 -16.25
CA GLN A 330 -7.67 -1.60 -17.11
C GLN A 330 -8.40 -0.52 -17.89
N TYR A 331 -8.71 0.61 -17.25
CA TYR A 331 -9.34 1.76 -17.92
C TYR A 331 -8.44 2.34 -19.01
N VAL A 332 -7.15 2.56 -18.73
CA VAL A 332 -6.17 3.05 -19.72
C VAL A 332 -6.09 2.11 -20.93
N ILE A 333 -5.99 0.80 -20.71
CA ILE A 333 -5.94 -0.21 -21.79
C ILE A 333 -7.21 -0.15 -22.64
N LEU A 334 -8.38 -0.02 -22.01
CA LEU A 334 -9.66 0.09 -22.73
C LEU A 334 -9.69 1.34 -23.60
N GLN A 335 -9.28 2.49 -23.07
CA GLN A 335 -9.24 3.75 -23.82
C GLN A 335 -8.28 3.67 -25.02
N LEU A 336 -7.10 3.06 -24.85
CA LEU A 336 -6.15 2.83 -25.95
C LEU A 336 -6.74 1.93 -27.04
N LYS A 337 -7.49 0.88 -26.68
CA LYS A 337 -8.20 0.01 -27.64
C LYS A 337 -9.30 0.77 -28.41
N ILE A 338 -9.99 1.70 -27.77
CA ILE A 338 -11.02 2.51 -28.44
C ILE A 338 -10.37 3.50 -29.42
N HIS A 339 -9.32 4.21 -29.00
CA HIS A 339 -8.62 5.18 -29.85
C HIS A 339 -7.96 4.54 -31.08
N THR A 340 -7.38 3.35 -30.93
CA THR A 340 -6.78 2.60 -32.05
C THR A 340 -7.82 2.11 -33.06
N ARG A 341 -9.05 1.80 -32.64
CA ARG A 341 -10.17 1.45 -33.54
C ARG A 341 -10.71 2.65 -34.31
N LYS A 342 -10.75 3.85 -33.70
CA LYS A 342 -11.22 5.07 -34.39
C LYS A 342 -10.27 5.50 -35.51
N ARG A 343 -8.95 5.39 -35.33
CA ARG A 343 -7.96 5.71 -36.37
C ARG A 343 -8.03 4.79 -37.60
N LYS A 344 -8.50 3.54 -37.45
CA LYS A 344 -8.70 2.60 -38.56
C LYS A 344 -10.00 2.84 -39.36
N ARG A 345 -10.87 3.75 -38.90
CA ARG A 345 -12.18 4.04 -39.51
C ARG A 345 -12.22 5.40 -40.23
N ILE A 346 -11.09 6.09 -40.32
CA ILE A 346 -10.99 7.29 -41.16
C ILE A 346 -10.65 6.79 -42.56
N PRO A 347 -11.52 7.00 -43.56
CA PRO A 347 -11.34 6.47 -44.92
C PRO A 347 -10.15 7.11 -45.65
#